data_AF-A0A355RKG9-F1
#
_entry.id   AF-A0A355RKG9-F1
#
_cell.length_a   1.000
_cell.length_b   1.000
_cell.length_c   1.000
_cell.angle_alpha   90.00
_cell.angle_beta   90.00
_cell.angle_gamma   90.00
#
_symmetry.space_group_name_H-M   'P 1'
#
loop_
_entity.id
_entity.type
_entity.pdbx_description
1 polymer ?
#
loop_
_entity_poly.entity_id
_entity_poly.type
_entity_poly.pdbx_seq_one_letter_code
_entity_poly.pdbx_strand_id
1 'polypeptide(L)'
;MSSFAKTIIRTFFSNKGRFLANFIICFLSVGISSGLASLPSFFGNGYQNNFSTNTVDVTLKSKSSEGFSSSQIERIKNYQQVKEINPFFSYDTKQNDEYYRLYFLSFSNKSSKLGLPTLISGSDSLFYMGECYSLENSLNR
;
A
#
# COMPACT_ATOMS: atom_id res chain seq x y z
N MET A 1 -44.85 30.89 1.99
CA MET A 1 -44.32 30.12 3.15
C MET A 1 -45.31 30.21 4.29
N SER A 2 -45.66 29.10 4.93
CA SER A 2 -46.55 29.12 6.10
C SER A 2 -45.95 30.01 7.20
N SER A 3 -46.78 30.69 7.99
CA SER A 3 -46.32 31.54 9.10
C SER A 3 -45.40 30.78 10.06
N PHE A 4 -45.63 29.48 10.22
CA PHE A 4 -44.78 28.57 10.99
C PHE A 4 -43.34 28.52 10.47
N ALA A 5 -43.15 28.30 9.16
CA ALA A 5 -41.82 28.27 8.54
C ALA A 5 -41.08 29.61 8.68
N LYS A 6 -41.81 30.73 8.52
CA LYS A 6 -41.25 32.08 8.72
C LYS A 6 -40.74 32.28 10.15
N THR A 7 -41.50 31.83 11.13
CA THR A 7 -41.12 31.91 12.55
C THR A 7 -39.88 31.08 12.84
N ILE A 8 -39.82 29.84 12.34
CA ILE A 8 -38.64 28.97 12.49
C ILE A 8 -37.39 29.63 11.90
N ILE A 9 -37.48 30.12 10.67
CA ILE A 9 -36.36 30.78 9.98
C ILE A 9 -35.89 32.01 10.77
N ARG A 10 -36.82 32.84 11.26
CA ARG A 10 -36.49 34.01 12.07
C ARG A 10 -35.77 33.63 13.38
N THR A 11 -36.19 32.54 14.01
CA THR A 11 -35.55 32.02 15.23
C THR A 11 -34.14 31.50 14.98
N PHE A 12 -33.88 30.86 13.83
CA PHE A 12 -32.52 30.47 13.41
C PHE A 12 -31.61 31.69 13.22
N PHE A 13 -32.08 32.72 12.52
CA PHE A 13 -31.30 33.94 12.28
C PHE A 13 -31.10 34.80 13.53
N SER A 14 -31.99 34.69 14.52
CA SER A 14 -31.85 35.37 15.82
C SER A 14 -30.86 34.67 16.76
N ASN A 15 -30.58 33.37 16.56
CA ASN A 15 -29.74 32.55 17.43
C ASN A 15 -28.58 31.89 16.67
N LYS A 16 -27.88 32.65 15.82
CA LYS A 16 -26.84 32.15 14.91
C LYS A 16 -25.75 31.33 15.63
N GLY A 17 -25.30 31.78 16.80
CA GLY A 17 -24.24 31.10 17.56
C GLY A 17 -24.65 29.70 18.04
N ARG A 18 -25.85 29.57 18.62
CA ARG A 18 -26.38 28.28 19.09
C ARG A 18 -26.68 27.34 17.92
N PHE A 19 -27.19 27.89 16.82
CA PHE A 19 -27.40 27.13 15.60
C PHE A 19 -26.10 26.58 15.04
N LEU A 20 -25.07 27.44 14.89
CA LEU A 20 -23.78 27.04 14.36
C LEU A 20 -23.11 25.98 15.23
N ALA A 21 -23.16 26.13 16.56
CA ALA A 21 -22.63 25.14 17.49
C ALA A 21 -23.31 23.76 17.31
N ASN A 22 -24.64 23.72 17.29
CA ASN A 22 -25.38 22.46 17.10
C ASN A 22 -25.15 21.87 15.70
N PHE A 23 -25.06 22.72 14.68
CA PHE A 23 -24.76 22.29 13.32
C PHE A 23 -23.38 21.62 13.23
N ILE A 24 -22.35 22.24 13.81
CA ILE A 24 -20.98 21.69 13.85
C ILE A 24 -20.97 20.35 14.59
N ILE A 25 -21.65 20.24 15.74
CA ILE A 25 -21.70 18.98 16.50
C ILE A 25 -22.32 17.87 15.65
N CYS A 26 -23.48 18.12 15.03
CA CYS A 26 -24.13 17.15 14.16
C CYS A 26 -23.25 16.79 12.96
N PHE A 27 -22.60 17.77 12.34
CA PHE A 27 -21.73 17.55 11.18
C PHE A 27 -20.50 16.72 11.55
N LEU A 28 -19.90 17.00 12.70
CA LEU A 28 -18.76 16.26 13.23
C LEU A 28 -19.15 14.81 13.55
N SER A 29 -20.32 14.59 14.17
CA SER A 29 -20.82 13.24 14.45
C SER A 29 -21.03 12.42 13.19
N VAL A 30 -21.65 13.01 12.15
CA VAL A 30 -21.85 12.33 10.87
C VAL A 30 -20.52 12.06 10.19
N GLY A 31 -19.62 13.06 10.12
CA GLY A 31 -18.31 12.92 9.47
C GLY A 31 -17.41 11.87 10.12
N ILE A 32 -17.38 11.81 11.45
CA ILE A 32 -16.65 10.77 12.19
C ILE A 32 -17.28 9.40 11.92
N SER A 33 -18.61 9.29 11.98
CA SER A 33 -19.29 8.00 11.77
C SER A 33 -19.11 7.47 10.35
N SER A 34 -19.23 8.34 9.33
CA SER A 34 -19.00 7.96 7.94
C SER A 34 -17.54 7.65 7.65
N GLY A 35 -16.62 8.43 8.25
CA GLY A 35 -15.18 8.20 8.15
C GLY A 35 -14.81 6.83 8.72
N LEU A 36 -15.21 6.53 9.96
CA LEU A 36 -14.98 5.24 10.60
C LEU A 36 -15.59 4.08 9.83
N ALA A 37 -16.81 4.24 9.29
CA ALA A 37 -17.46 3.22 8.49
C ALA A 37 -16.70 2.93 7.17
N SER A 38 -15.98 3.91 6.62
CA SER A 38 -15.21 3.75 5.39
C SER A 38 -13.80 3.19 5.60
N LEU A 39 -13.25 3.24 6.81
CA LEU A 39 -11.89 2.76 7.10
C LEU A 39 -11.72 1.25 6.79
N PRO A 40 -12.63 0.34 7.19
CA PRO A 40 -12.45 -1.09 6.93
C PRO A 40 -12.37 -1.42 5.44
N SER A 41 -13.20 -0.79 4.60
CA SER A 41 -13.16 -1.00 3.15
C SER A 41 -11.94 -0.35 2.52
N PHE A 42 -11.52 0.82 3.00
CA PHE A 42 -10.27 1.46 2.55
C PHE A 42 -9.05 0.58 2.80
N PHE A 43 -8.87 0.08 4.03
CA PHE A 43 -7.77 -0.81 4.37
C PHE A 43 -7.91 -2.19 3.72
N GLY A 44 -9.12 -2.75 3.67
CA GLY A 44 -9.38 -4.04 3.04
C GLY A 44 -9.07 -4.03 1.55
N ASN A 45 -9.51 -2.99 0.84
CA ASN A 45 -9.21 -2.81 -0.59
C ASN A 45 -7.73 -2.52 -0.81
N GLY A 46 -7.10 -1.68 0.03
CA GLY A 46 -5.67 -1.42 -0.05
C GLY A 46 -4.83 -2.69 0.16
N TYR A 47 -5.20 -3.51 1.14
CA TYR A 47 -4.57 -4.80 1.40
C TYR A 47 -4.79 -5.76 0.24
N GLN A 48 -6.03 -6.01 -0.17
CA GLN A 48 -6.32 -6.93 -1.28
C GLN A 48 -5.63 -6.51 -2.58
N ASN A 49 -5.60 -5.21 -2.90
CA ASN A 49 -4.96 -4.73 -4.11
C ASN A 49 -3.43 -4.92 -4.05
N ASN A 50 -2.79 -4.65 -2.91
CA ASN A 50 -1.35 -4.90 -2.75
C ASN A 50 -1.00 -6.40 -2.80
N PHE A 51 -1.77 -7.25 -2.14
CA PHE A 51 -1.49 -8.68 -2.12
C PHE A 51 -1.79 -9.37 -3.46
N SER A 52 -2.82 -8.93 -4.18
CA SER A 52 -3.15 -9.50 -5.49
C SER A 52 -2.22 -9.07 -6.62
N THR A 53 -1.53 -7.94 -6.50
CA THR A 53 -0.71 -7.39 -7.59
C THR A 53 0.80 -7.45 -7.33
N ASN A 54 1.24 -7.36 -6.07
CA ASN A 54 2.64 -7.18 -5.73
C ASN A 54 3.25 -8.34 -4.91
N THR A 55 2.47 -9.37 -4.57
CA THR A 55 2.99 -10.51 -3.78
C THR A 55 3.25 -11.71 -4.68
N VAL A 56 4.41 -12.33 -4.50
CA VAL A 56 4.75 -13.59 -5.17
C VAL A 56 4.04 -14.76 -4.50
N ASP A 57 3.38 -15.61 -5.28
CA ASP A 57 2.71 -16.80 -4.75
C ASP A 57 3.70 -17.83 -4.18
N VAL A 58 4.86 -17.97 -4.84
CA VAL A 58 5.91 -18.92 -4.44
C VAL A 58 7.28 -18.29 -4.65
N THR A 59 8.12 -18.34 -3.62
CA THR A 59 9.54 -17.97 -3.71
C THR A 59 10.40 -19.22 -3.81
N LEU A 60 11.14 -19.35 -4.90
CA LEU A 60 12.10 -20.44 -5.09
C LEU A 60 13.52 -19.92 -4.83
N LYS A 61 14.25 -20.59 -3.93
CA LYS A 61 15.65 -20.27 -3.62
C LYS A 61 16.57 -21.36 -4.18
N SER A 62 17.60 -20.96 -4.90
CA SER A 62 18.65 -21.90 -5.32
C SER A 62 19.55 -22.21 -4.13
N LYS A 63 20.02 -23.46 -4.07
CA LYS A 63 21.09 -23.88 -3.13
C LYS A 63 22.49 -23.66 -3.71
N SER A 64 22.58 -23.32 -5.01
CA SER A 64 23.84 -23.00 -5.67
C SER A 64 24.26 -21.57 -5.36
N SER A 65 25.56 -21.35 -5.18
CA SER A 65 26.17 -20.02 -5.05
C SER A 65 25.95 -19.14 -6.29
N GLU A 66 25.77 -19.75 -7.45
CA GLU A 66 25.59 -19.06 -8.74
C GLU A 66 24.11 -18.81 -9.08
N GLY A 67 23.17 -19.28 -8.24
CA GLY A 67 21.74 -19.12 -8.47
C GLY A 67 21.15 -20.20 -9.39
N PHE A 68 20.13 -19.84 -10.17
CA PHE A 68 19.49 -20.74 -11.15
C PHE A 68 20.09 -20.52 -12.54
N SER A 69 20.33 -21.60 -13.28
CA SER A 69 20.75 -21.48 -14.68
C SER A 69 19.59 -21.03 -15.58
N SER A 70 19.91 -20.46 -16.75
CA SER A 70 18.90 -20.06 -17.74
C SER A 70 17.99 -21.22 -18.15
N SER A 71 18.53 -22.44 -18.30
CA SER A 71 17.77 -23.64 -18.66
C SER A 71 16.82 -24.09 -17.55
N GLN A 72 17.21 -23.94 -16.27
CA GLN A 72 16.34 -24.22 -15.13
C GLN A 72 15.18 -23.22 -15.07
N ILE A 73 15.45 -21.94 -15.29
CA ILE A 73 14.42 -20.89 -15.32
C ILE A 73 13.43 -21.16 -16.44
N GLU A 74 13.91 -21.50 -17.64
CA GLU A 74 13.07 -21.81 -18.80
C GLU A 74 12.18 -23.03 -18.57
N ARG A 75 12.71 -24.07 -17.89
CA ARG A 75 11.91 -25.22 -17.47
C ARG A 75 10.80 -24.83 -16.49
N ILE A 76 11.04 -23.89 -15.59
CA ILE A 76 10.02 -23.39 -14.65
C ILE A 76 8.96 -22.56 -15.39
N LYS A 77 9.36 -21.72 -16.36
CA LYS A 77 8.43 -20.93 -17.18
C LYS A 77 7.43 -21.79 -17.96
N ASN A 78 7.82 -23.01 -18.31
CA ASN A 78 7.00 -23.90 -19.12
C ASN A 78 5.92 -24.67 -18.32
N TYR A 79 5.84 -24.52 -17.00
CA TYR A 79 4.71 -25.07 -16.24
C TYR A 79 3.44 -24.25 -16.48
N GLN A 80 2.32 -24.91 -16.78
CA GLN A 80 1.04 -24.26 -17.09
C GLN A 80 0.53 -23.34 -15.96
N GLN A 81 0.90 -23.62 -14.71
CA GLN A 81 0.50 -22.85 -13.54
C GLN A 81 1.34 -21.57 -13.35
N VAL A 82 2.48 -21.45 -14.04
CA VAL A 82 3.40 -20.31 -13.89
C VAL A 82 3.00 -19.22 -14.88
N LYS A 83 2.43 -18.13 -14.37
CA LYS A 83 2.05 -16.95 -15.19
C LYS A 83 3.21 -15.98 -15.41
N GLU A 84 4.03 -15.76 -14.40
CA GLU A 84 5.11 -14.77 -14.40
C GLU A 84 6.26 -15.27 -13.52
N ILE A 85 7.50 -14.96 -13.91
CA ILE A 85 8.69 -15.20 -13.10
C ILE A 85 9.42 -13.88 -12.93
N ASN A 86 9.62 -13.49 -11.68
CA ASN A 86 10.40 -12.32 -11.30
C ASN A 86 11.75 -12.78 -10.72
N PRO A 87 12.85 -12.69 -11.49
CA PRO A 87 14.16 -12.99 -10.95
C PRO A 87 14.58 -11.88 -9.97
N PHE A 88 15.01 -12.26 -8.78
CA PHE A 88 15.63 -11.35 -7.82
C PHE A 88 16.88 -11.99 -7.24
N PHE A 89 17.85 -11.16 -6.85
CA PHE A 89 19.02 -11.59 -6.11
C PHE A 89 19.10 -10.77 -4.83
N SER A 90 19.29 -11.45 -3.70
CA SER A 90 19.51 -10.85 -2.39
C SER A 90 20.81 -11.37 -1.82
N TYR A 91 21.66 -10.48 -1.34
CA TYR A 91 22.89 -10.82 -0.65
C TYR A 91 22.86 -10.32 0.78
N ASP A 92 22.92 -11.25 1.72
CA ASP A 92 22.92 -10.96 3.15
C ASP A 92 24.37 -10.92 3.65
N THR A 93 24.76 -9.83 4.28
CA THR A 93 26.08 -9.68 4.90
C THR A 93 25.95 -9.16 6.32
N LYS A 94 26.86 -9.58 7.20
CA LYS A 94 26.96 -9.09 8.56
C LYS A 94 28.25 -8.28 8.67
N GLN A 95 28.13 -7.02 9.08
CA GLN A 95 29.28 -6.18 9.40
C GLN A 95 29.14 -5.74 10.85
N ASN A 96 30.10 -6.14 11.70
CA ASN A 96 30.03 -5.99 13.16
C ASN A 96 28.76 -6.65 13.73
N ASP A 97 27.92 -5.90 14.44
CA ASP A 97 26.64 -6.35 15.02
C ASP A 97 25.43 -6.04 14.13
N GLU A 98 25.64 -5.48 12.94
CA GLU A 98 24.57 -5.09 12.03
C GLU A 98 24.43 -6.07 10.85
N TYR A 99 23.18 -6.34 10.48
CA TYR A 99 22.82 -7.18 9.35
C TYR A 99 22.37 -6.30 8.19
N TYR A 100 22.97 -6.51 7.03
CA TYR A 100 22.66 -5.81 5.79
C TYR A 100 22.14 -6.81 4.77
N ARG A 101 21.02 -6.49 4.12
CA ARG A 101 20.51 -7.22 2.96
C ARG A 101 20.55 -6.31 1.74
N LEU A 102 21.36 -6.68 0.76
CA LEU A 102 21.47 -5.98 -0.52
C LEU A 102 20.53 -6.65 -1.54
N TYR A 103 19.60 -5.88 -2.08
CA TYR A 103 18.72 -6.33 -3.15
C TYR A 103 19.23 -5.84 -4.49
N PHE A 104 19.42 -6.76 -5.44
CA PHE A 104 19.77 -6.43 -6.81
C PHE A 104 18.55 -6.65 -7.68
N LEU A 105 17.88 -5.56 -8.03
CA LEU A 105 16.71 -5.54 -8.90
C LEU A 105 17.15 -5.25 -10.33
N SER A 106 16.67 -6.05 -11.28
CA SER A 106 16.86 -5.75 -12.70
C SER A 106 15.90 -4.63 -13.11
N PHE A 107 16.44 -3.42 -13.30
CA PHE A 107 15.71 -2.25 -13.81
C PHE A 107 15.37 -2.34 -15.31
N SER A 108 15.52 -3.52 -15.92
CA SER A 108 15.02 -3.74 -17.27
C SER A 108 13.52 -3.47 -17.31
N ASN A 109 13.09 -2.63 -18.25
CA ASN A 109 11.78 -1.99 -18.43
C ASN A 109 10.53 -2.91 -18.39
N LYS A 110 10.70 -4.22 -18.12
CA LYS A 110 9.66 -5.26 -18.06
C LYS A 110 9.95 -6.41 -17.07
N SER A 111 11.06 -6.40 -16.32
CA SER A 111 11.60 -7.61 -15.69
C SER A 111 11.35 -7.75 -14.18
N SER A 112 11.01 -6.67 -13.49
CA SER A 112 10.59 -6.72 -12.10
C SER A 112 9.45 -5.73 -11.87
N LYS A 113 8.22 -6.24 -11.72
CA LYS A 113 7.07 -5.40 -11.31
C LYS A 113 6.93 -5.31 -9.79
N LEU A 114 7.74 -6.07 -9.06
CA LEU A 114 7.71 -6.13 -7.60
C LEU A 114 8.23 -4.81 -7.02
N GLY A 115 7.35 -4.09 -6.33
CA GLY A 115 7.70 -2.85 -5.63
C GLY A 115 7.96 -1.64 -6.53
N LEU A 116 7.69 -1.73 -7.84
CA LEU A 116 7.71 -0.55 -8.69
C LEU A 116 6.40 0.24 -8.47
N PRO A 117 6.46 1.52 -8.08
CA PRO A 117 5.27 2.34 -7.96
C PRO A 117 4.61 2.48 -9.34
N THR A 118 3.32 2.20 -9.43
CA THR A 118 2.53 2.56 -10.61
C THR A 118 2.31 4.06 -10.61
N LEU A 119 2.83 4.76 -11.62
CA LEU A 119 2.53 6.18 -11.84
C LEU A 119 1.02 6.35 -11.98
N ILE A 120 0.39 6.96 -10.97
CA ILE A 120 -0.93 7.54 -11.12
C ILE A 120 -0.70 8.78 -12.00
N SER A 121 -1.36 8.80 -13.16
CA SER A 121 -1.25 9.90 -14.13
C SER A 121 -1.31 11.26 -13.43
N GLY A 122 -0.18 11.98 -13.41
CA GLY A 122 -0.12 13.38 -12.96
C GLY A 122 0.81 13.73 -11.80
N SER A 123 1.60 12.81 -11.23
CA SER A 123 2.59 13.17 -10.21
C SER A 123 3.99 12.61 -10.53
N ASP A 124 4.84 13.48 -11.08
CA ASP A 124 6.28 13.26 -11.16
C ASP A 124 6.90 13.45 -9.78
N SER A 125 6.81 12.42 -8.93
CA SER A 125 7.68 12.28 -7.78
C SER A 125 8.32 10.91 -7.78
N LEU A 126 9.57 10.87 -8.23
CA LEU A 126 10.52 9.80 -7.91
C LEU A 126 10.66 9.76 -6.40
N PHE A 127 9.91 8.87 -5.75
CA PHE A 127 10.22 8.49 -4.37
C PHE A 127 11.57 7.80 -4.39
N TYR A 128 12.53 8.42 -3.69
CA TYR A 128 13.83 7.83 -3.43
C TYR A 128 13.61 6.50 -2.71
N MET A 129 14.29 5.45 -3.16
CA MET A 129 14.44 4.15 -2.51
C MET A 129 15.20 4.23 -1.15
N GLY A 130 15.00 5.32 -0.39
CA GLY A 130 15.59 5.56 0.92
C GLY A 130 14.72 5.09 2.09
N GLU A 131 13.52 4.56 1.85
CA GLU A 131 12.55 4.28 2.92
C GLU A 131 12.04 2.83 2.99
N CYS A 132 12.66 1.89 2.26
CA CYS A 132 12.50 0.47 2.58
C CYS A 132 13.44 0.08 3.74
N TYR A 133 13.28 0.73 4.89
CA TYR A 133 13.74 0.15 6.14
C TYR A 133 12.84 -1.06 6.41
N SER A 134 13.32 -2.24 6.05
CA SER A 134 12.85 -3.45 6.73
C SER A 134 13.36 -3.35 8.17
N LEU A 135 12.54 -2.77 9.05
CA LEU A 135 12.60 -3.07 10.47
C LEU A 135 12.16 -4.53 10.66
N GLU A 136 12.96 -5.48 10.17
CA GLU A 136 12.90 -6.87 10.61
C GLU A 136 13.60 -6.94 11.97
N ASN A 137 12.92 -6.39 12.97
CA ASN A 137 13.21 -6.64 14.38
C ASN A 137 12.46 -7.92 14.80
N SER A 138 12.66 -9.03 14.10
CA SER A 138 12.31 -10.40 14.51
C SER A 138 12.87 -11.34 13.42
N LEU A 139 13.77 -12.28 13.69
CA LEU A 139 13.76 -13.25 14.76
C LEU A 139 15.19 -13.56 15.19
N ASN A 140 15.46 -13.35 16.48
CA ASN A 140 16.45 -14.16 17.19
C ASN A 140 16.13 -15.65 16.92
N ARG A 141 17.02 -16.32 16.19
CA ARG A 141 17.26 -17.76 16.27
C ARG A 141 18.74 -18.03 16.06
#